data_AF-A0A136LQD0-F1
#
_entry.id   AF-A0A136LQD0-F1
#
_cell.length_a   1.000
_cell.length_b   1.000
_cell.length_c   1.000
_cell.angle_alpha   90.00
_cell.angle_beta   90.00
_cell.angle_gamma   90.00
#
_symmetry.space_group_name_H-M   'P 1'
#
loop_
_entity.id
_entity.type
_entity.pdbx_description
1 polymer ?
#
loop_
_entity_poly.entity_id
_entity_poly.type
_entity_poly.pdbx_seq_one_letter_code
_entity_poly.pdbx_strand_id
1 'polypeptide(L)'
;MYRRFLLIPLLAGLAFSCQLTKTENTRQPKALFIIVDGIPADVIEKLELPTLKEIQQVGGYTRAYTGGDADGYSKTPTISAVGYNSLITGTWANKHNVWDNDIADPNYQYWNIFRIAETADSSIKNSNFFYLAG
;
A
#
# COMPACT_ATOMS: atom_id res chain seq x y z
N MET A 1 47.15 -22.10 48.75
CA MET A 1 47.63 -21.15 47.71
C MET A 1 46.91 -21.33 46.36
N TYR A 2 45.64 -21.77 46.31
CA TYR A 2 44.90 -22.03 45.04
C TYR A 2 43.53 -21.33 44.91
N ARG A 3 43.09 -20.55 45.91
CA ARG A 3 41.74 -19.97 45.95
C ARG A 3 41.59 -18.64 45.19
N ARG A 4 42.69 -18.06 44.68
CA ARG A 4 42.71 -16.76 43.97
C ARG A 4 42.77 -16.89 42.44
N PHE A 5 43.19 -18.04 41.90
CA PHE A 5 43.32 -18.25 40.46
C PHE A 5 42.04 -18.78 39.78
N LEU A 6 41.04 -19.19 40.56
CA LEU A 6 39.77 -19.76 40.05
C LEU A 6 38.67 -18.71 39.82
N LEU A 7 38.85 -17.47 40.32
CA LEU A 7 37.87 -16.38 40.20
C LEU A 7 37.99 -15.57 38.90
N ILE A 8 39.15 -15.63 38.24
CA ILE A 8 39.44 -14.87 37.02
C ILE A 8 38.70 -15.42 35.77
N PRO A 9 38.64 -16.75 35.51
CA PRO A 9 37.87 -17.27 34.37
C PRO A 9 36.35 -17.18 34.58
N LEU A 10 35.88 -17.13 35.84
CA LEU A 10 34.46 -16.98 36.18
C LEU A 10 33.94 -15.56 35.86
N LEU A 11 34.77 -14.53 36.08
CA LEU A 11 34.43 -13.14 35.75
C LEU A 11 34.46 -12.86 34.24
N ALA A 12 35.38 -13.51 33.50
CA ALA A 12 35.48 -13.38 32.05
C ALA A 12 34.31 -14.07 31.32
N GLY A 13 33.79 -15.17 31.86
CA GLY A 13 32.58 -15.85 31.33
C GLY A 13 31.30 -15.03 31.51
N LEU A 14 31.17 -14.26 32.60
CA LEU A 14 30.01 -13.40 32.82
C LEU A 14 29.99 -12.17 31.89
N ALA A 15 31.17 -11.66 31.50
CA ALA A 15 31.27 -10.52 30.58
C ALA A 15 30.89 -10.89 29.13
N PHE A 16 31.05 -12.17 28.74
CA PHE A 16 30.70 -12.64 27.40
C PHE A 16 29.19 -12.90 27.20
N SER A 17 28.43 -13.05 28.30
CA SER A 17 26.97 -13.21 28.25
C SER A 17 26.19 -11.89 28.12
N CYS A 18 26.87 -10.75 28.19
CA CYS A 18 26.25 -9.43 27.99
C CYS A 18 26.43 -8.95 26.54
N GLN A 19 26.08 -9.80 25.56
CA GLN A 19 25.73 -9.27 24.25
C GLN A 19 24.30 -8.76 24.37
N LEU A 20 24.21 -7.49 24.74
CA LEU A 20 22.98 -6.70 24.71
C LEU A 20 22.47 -6.74 23.26
N THR A 21 21.49 -7.59 22.97
CA THR A 21 20.77 -7.54 21.70
C THR A 21 20.00 -6.22 21.69
N LYS A 22 20.62 -5.20 21.09
CA LYS A 22 19.95 -3.95 20.77
C LYS A 22 18.91 -4.29 19.71
N THR A 23 17.71 -4.64 20.14
CA THR A 23 16.54 -4.74 19.26
C THR A 23 16.28 -3.33 18.75
N GLU A 24 16.92 -2.96 17.65
CA GLU A 24 16.50 -1.78 16.90
C GLU A 24 15.06 -2.03 16.47
N ASN A 25 14.13 -1.32 17.09
CA ASN A 25 12.75 -1.27 16.67
C ASN A 25 12.71 -0.41 15.40
N THR A 26 13.23 -0.95 14.29
CA THR A 26 13.15 -0.32 12.98
C THR A 26 11.68 -0.30 12.60
N ARG A 27 11.05 0.86 12.73
CA ARG A 27 9.66 1.04 12.28
C ARG A 27 9.62 0.73 10.80
N GLN A 28 8.96 -0.36 10.45
CA GLN A 28 8.73 -0.73 9.06
C GLN A 28 7.80 0.32 8.43
N PRO A 29 8.19 0.97 7.33
CA PRO A 29 7.30 1.87 6.60
C PRO A 29 6.02 1.13 6.20
N LYS A 30 4.88 1.81 6.35
CA LYS A 30 3.58 1.29 5.94
C LYS A 30 3.08 2.08 4.74
N ALA A 31 2.44 1.40 3.79
CA ALA A 31 1.73 2.03 2.69
C ALA A 31 0.23 2.10 3.02
N LEU A 32 -0.39 3.26 2.77
CA LEU A 32 -1.83 3.44 2.86
C LEU A 32 -2.33 3.91 1.49
N PHE A 33 -3.30 3.18 0.93
CA PHE A 33 -3.94 3.52 -0.33
C PHE A 33 -5.37 3.97 -0.05
N ILE A 34 -5.68 5.23 -0.38
CA ILE A 34 -6.99 5.84 -0.14
C ILE A 34 -7.65 6.10 -1.49
N ILE A 35 -8.85 5.57 -1.67
CA ILE A 35 -9.70 5.87 -2.82
C ILE A 35 -10.89 6.68 -2.32
N VAL A 36 -11.14 7.82 -2.95
CA VAL A 36 -12.30 8.66 -2.67
C VAL A 36 -13.14 8.76 -3.93
N ASP A 37 -14.36 8.24 -3.86
CA ASP A 37 -15.25 8.13 -5.02
C ASP A 37 -15.88 9.47 -5.39
N GLY A 38 -16.17 9.65 -6.68
CA GLY A 38 -16.99 10.75 -7.17
C GLY A 38 -16.38 12.15 -7.05
N ILE A 39 -15.08 12.27 -6.76
CA ILE A 39 -14.39 13.57 -6.70
C ILE A 39 -13.66 13.83 -8.02
N PRO A 40 -14.13 14.76 -8.87
CA PRO A 40 -13.42 15.10 -10.09
C PRO A 40 -12.21 15.99 -9.78
N ALA A 41 -11.15 15.83 -10.58
CA ALA A 41 -9.88 16.53 -10.37
C ALA A 41 -10.03 18.06 -10.43
N ASP A 42 -10.91 18.57 -11.30
CA ASP A 42 -11.12 20.01 -11.45
C ASP A 42 -11.76 20.64 -10.20
N VAL A 43 -12.54 19.89 -9.42
CA VAL A 43 -13.07 20.36 -8.13
C VAL A 43 -11.96 20.49 -7.09
N ILE A 44 -11.04 19.51 -7.02
CA ILE A 44 -9.86 19.59 -6.13
C ILE A 44 -9.00 20.81 -6.47
N GLU A 45 -8.81 21.09 -7.75
CA GLU A 45 -7.99 22.22 -8.22
C GLU A 45 -8.63 23.60 -8.01
N LYS A 46 -9.97 23.67 -8.00
CA LYS A 46 -10.72 24.92 -7.80
C LYS A 46 -10.90 25.30 -6.33
N LEU A 47 -10.91 24.33 -5.42
CA LEU A 47 -11.22 24.55 -4.01
C LEU A 47 -9.97 24.82 -3.15
N GLU A 48 -10.16 25.56 -2.06
CA GLU A 48 -9.12 25.72 -1.05
C GLU A 48 -9.14 24.55 -0.06
N LEU A 49 -8.25 23.58 -0.30
CA LEU A 49 -8.14 22.37 0.52
C LEU A 49 -6.81 22.37 1.28
N PRO A 50 -6.74 23.01 2.48
CA PRO A 50 -5.46 23.24 3.18
C PRO A 50 -4.71 21.94 3.48
N THR A 51 -5.41 20.90 3.95
CA THR A 51 -4.79 19.60 4.25
C THR A 51 -4.26 18.89 3.00
N LEU A 52 -4.97 18.96 1.86
CA LEU A 52 -4.46 18.39 0.60
C LEU A 52 -3.28 19.20 0.06
N LYS A 53 -3.29 20.52 0.20
CA LYS A 53 -2.16 21.39 -0.17
C LYS A 53 -0.91 21.04 0.64
N GLU A 54 -1.02 20.80 1.94
CA GLU A 54 0.09 20.35 2.79
C GLU A 54 0.67 19.01 2.32
N ILE A 55 -0.19 18.02 2.03
CA ILE A 55 0.24 16.71 1.50
C ILE A 55 0.94 16.87 0.14
N GLN A 56 0.35 17.67 -0.76
CA GLN A 56 0.90 17.96 -2.08
C GLN A 56 2.27 18.64 -2.01
N GLN A 57 2.50 19.53 -1.05
CA GLN A 57 3.80 20.21 -0.89
C GLN A 57 4.94 19.24 -0.52
N VAL A 58 4.62 18.16 0.20
CA VAL A 58 5.61 17.15 0.61
C VAL A 58 5.83 16.08 -0.47
N GLY A 59 4.76 15.57 -1.08
CA GLY A 59 4.82 14.42 -2.00
C GLY A 59 4.49 14.72 -3.47
N GLY A 60 3.65 15.72 -3.73
CA GLY A 60 3.17 16.09 -5.05
C GLY A 60 1.69 15.77 -5.31
N TYR A 61 1.19 16.29 -6.42
CA TYR A 61 -0.14 16.01 -6.97
C TYR A 61 0.01 15.85 -8.48
N THR A 62 -0.65 14.84 -9.04
CA THR A 62 -0.70 14.63 -10.48
C THR A 62 -2.08 14.13 -10.87
N ARG A 63 -2.51 14.47 -12.09
CA ARG A 63 -3.69 13.84 -12.68
C ARG A 63 -3.34 12.41 -13.07
N ALA A 64 -4.28 11.51 -12.79
CA ALA A 64 -4.27 10.13 -13.25
C ALA A 64 -5.60 9.84 -13.94
N TYR A 65 -5.56 8.98 -14.95
CA TYR A 65 -6.72 8.66 -15.77
C TYR A 65 -7.03 7.18 -15.64
N THR A 66 -8.31 6.84 -15.46
CA THR A 66 -8.79 5.45 -15.36
C THR A 66 -9.71 5.03 -16.51
N GLY A 67 -10.02 5.94 -17.45
CA GLY A 67 -11.00 5.72 -18.51
C GLY A 67 -10.47 5.10 -19.81
N GLY A 68 -9.15 4.93 -19.94
CA GLY A 68 -8.53 4.50 -21.20
C GLY A 68 -8.82 5.44 -22.38
N ASP A 69 -8.60 4.96 -23.60
CA ASP A 69 -8.84 5.74 -24.82
C ASP A 69 -10.33 5.73 -25.20
N ALA A 70 -10.88 6.92 -25.45
CA ALA A 70 -12.24 7.04 -25.95
C ALA A 70 -12.39 6.28 -27.27
N ASP A 71 -13.39 5.40 -27.33
CA ASP A 71 -13.70 4.55 -28.49
C ASP A 71 -12.55 3.62 -28.95
N GLY A 72 -11.56 3.42 -28.09
CA GLY A 72 -10.44 2.52 -28.30
C GLY A 72 -10.61 1.16 -27.60
N TYR A 73 -9.62 0.29 -27.81
CA TYR A 73 -9.54 -1.04 -27.18
C TYR A 73 -9.50 -0.98 -25.64
N SER A 74 -8.96 0.11 -25.09
CA SER A 74 -8.81 0.37 -23.66
C SER A 74 -10.01 1.10 -23.03
N LYS A 75 -11.05 1.43 -23.81
CA LYS A 75 -12.21 2.20 -23.35
C LYS A 75 -12.78 1.59 -22.07
N THR A 76 -12.77 2.38 -21.01
CA THR A 76 -13.15 1.96 -19.67
C THR A 76 -14.25 2.88 -19.14
N PRO A 77 -15.43 2.34 -18.76
CA PRO A 77 -16.51 3.13 -18.19
C PRO A 77 -16.10 3.85 -16.90
N THR A 78 -16.58 5.09 -16.72
CA THR A 78 -16.37 5.86 -15.48
C THR A 78 -17.38 5.42 -14.40
N ILE A 79 -17.21 4.20 -13.91
CA ILE A 79 -18.05 3.56 -12.89
C ILE A 79 -17.15 3.16 -11.71
N SER A 80 -17.63 3.29 -10.48
CA SER A 80 -16.86 3.07 -9.25
C SER A 80 -16.12 1.72 -9.23
N ALA A 81 -16.85 0.60 -9.36
CA ALA A 81 -16.24 -0.73 -9.33
C ALA A 81 -15.20 -0.93 -10.45
N VAL A 82 -15.46 -0.36 -11.63
CA VAL A 82 -14.55 -0.41 -12.77
C VAL A 82 -13.26 0.36 -12.46
N GLY A 83 -13.38 1.61 -12.02
CA GLY A 83 -12.25 2.47 -11.69
C GLY A 83 -11.38 1.92 -10.57
N TYR A 84 -11.98 1.33 -9.53
CA TYR A 84 -11.24 0.69 -8.44
C TYR A 84 -10.40 -0.49 -8.95
N ASN A 85 -10.99 -1.34 -9.79
CA ASN A 85 -10.27 -2.46 -10.38
C ASN A 85 -9.14 -1.98 -11.29
N SER A 86 -9.35 -0.92 -12.05
CA SER A 86 -8.28 -0.34 -12.87
C SER A 86 -7.13 0.18 -12.01
N LEU A 87 -7.42 0.86 -10.90
CA LEU A 87 -6.41 1.38 -9.97
C LEU A 87 -5.59 0.27 -9.31
N ILE A 88 -6.25 -0.76 -8.77
CA ILE A 88 -5.53 -1.80 -8.00
C ILE A 88 -4.81 -2.81 -8.88
N THR A 89 -5.22 -3.00 -10.14
CA THR A 89 -4.57 -3.92 -11.09
C THR A 89 -3.59 -3.23 -12.04
N GLY A 90 -3.68 -1.91 -12.19
CA GLY A 90 -2.90 -1.16 -13.19
C GLY A 90 -3.31 -1.49 -14.63
N THR A 91 -4.55 -1.94 -14.86
CA THR A 91 -5.06 -2.33 -16.18
C THR A 91 -6.41 -1.70 -16.48
N TRP A 92 -6.87 -1.78 -17.73
CA TRP A 92 -8.17 -1.26 -18.17
C TRP A 92 -9.26 -2.34 -18.17
N ALA A 93 -10.53 -1.94 -18.34
CA ALA A 93 -11.68 -2.86 -18.24
C ALA A 93 -11.61 -4.05 -19.21
N ASN A 94 -11.05 -3.85 -20.40
CA ASN A 94 -10.81 -4.92 -21.37
C ASN A 94 -9.83 -6.00 -20.90
N LYS A 95 -9.03 -5.74 -19.87
CA LYS A 95 -8.12 -6.71 -19.25
C LYS A 95 -8.71 -7.34 -18.00
N HIS A 96 -9.06 -6.53 -16.99
CA HIS A 96 -9.58 -7.05 -15.72
C HIS A 96 -11.05 -7.51 -15.79
N ASN A 97 -11.75 -7.24 -16.90
CA ASN A 97 -13.11 -7.69 -17.21
C ASN A 97 -14.19 -7.30 -16.18
N VAL A 98 -14.05 -6.11 -15.58
CA VAL A 98 -15.09 -5.52 -14.73
C VAL A 98 -15.64 -4.32 -15.49
N TRP A 99 -16.93 -4.36 -15.80
CA TRP A 99 -17.59 -3.37 -16.68
C TRP A 99 -18.69 -2.56 -15.99
N ASP A 100 -19.15 -3.02 -14.83
CA ASP A 100 -20.21 -2.41 -14.03
C ASP A 100 -19.99 -2.73 -12.53
N ASN A 101 -20.97 -2.38 -11.70
CA ASN A 101 -20.95 -2.63 -10.26
C ASN A 101 -21.41 -4.03 -9.87
N ASP A 102 -21.95 -4.84 -10.79
CA ASP A 102 -22.44 -6.19 -10.50
C ASP A 102 -21.32 -7.23 -10.53
N ILE A 103 -20.19 -6.92 -11.18
CA ILE A 103 -18.94 -7.69 -11.12
C ILE A 103 -19.18 -9.17 -11.53
N ALA A 104 -19.66 -9.37 -12.75
CA ALA A 104 -20.09 -10.70 -13.21
C ALA A 104 -18.96 -11.71 -13.43
N ASP A 105 -17.86 -11.34 -14.09
CA ASP A 105 -16.77 -12.26 -14.46
C ASP A 105 -15.38 -11.60 -14.45
N PRO A 106 -14.80 -11.29 -13.27
CA PRO A 106 -13.49 -10.65 -13.18
C PRO A 106 -12.36 -11.55 -13.68
N ASN A 107 -11.43 -10.98 -14.44
CA ASN A 107 -10.23 -11.68 -14.89
C ASN A 107 -9.09 -11.57 -13.86
N TYR A 108 -8.97 -12.59 -13.00
CA TYR A 108 -7.95 -12.69 -11.96
C TYR A 108 -6.52 -13.01 -12.45
N GLN A 109 -6.30 -13.15 -13.76
CA GLN A 109 -4.95 -13.25 -14.31
C GLN A 109 -4.16 -11.94 -14.13
N TYR A 110 -4.85 -10.81 -14.05
CA TYR A 110 -4.26 -9.51 -13.74
C TYR A 110 -4.24 -9.32 -12.23
N TRP A 111 -3.03 -9.33 -11.66
CA TRP A 111 -2.87 -9.30 -10.22
C TRP A 111 -3.10 -7.90 -9.67
N ASN A 112 -3.84 -7.83 -8.57
CA ASN A 112 -3.93 -6.60 -7.79
C ASN A 112 -2.67 -6.40 -6.94
N ILE A 113 -2.47 -5.15 -6.49
CA ILE A 113 -1.32 -4.76 -5.67
C ILE A 113 -1.18 -5.59 -4.37
N PHE A 114 -2.28 -6.04 -3.78
CA PHE A 114 -2.25 -6.85 -2.55
C PHE A 114 -1.66 -8.23 -2.78
N ARG A 115 -2.06 -8.89 -3.88
CA ARG A 115 -1.51 -10.18 -4.30
C ARG A 115 -0.04 -10.06 -4.64
N ILE A 116 0.36 -8.99 -5.33
CA ILE A 116 1.76 -8.70 -5.64
C ILE A 116 2.57 -8.57 -4.34
N ALA A 117 2.09 -7.77 -3.38
CA ALA A 117 2.77 -7.57 -2.09
C ALA A 117 2.92 -8.87 -1.30
N GLU A 118 1.83 -9.65 -1.15
CA GLU A 118 1.85 -10.92 -0.42
C GLU A 118 2.73 -11.99 -1.10
N THR A 119 2.77 -12.00 -2.44
CA THR A 119 3.63 -12.92 -3.18
C THR A 119 5.11 -12.54 -3.07
N ALA A 120 5.41 -11.23 -3.04
CA ALA A 120 6.77 -10.74 -2.88
C ALA A 120 7.31 -11.00 -1.46
N ASP A 121 6.46 -10.83 -0.44
CA ASP A 121 6.79 -11.10 0.96
C ASP A 121 5.53 -11.51 1.75
N SER A 122 5.45 -12.78 2.14
CA SER A 122 4.31 -13.35 2.87
C SER A 122 4.18 -12.85 4.32
N SER A 123 5.20 -12.14 4.82
CA SER A 123 5.13 -11.47 6.12
C SER A 123 4.30 -10.18 6.07
N ILE A 124 4.12 -9.58 4.88
CA ILE A 124 3.29 -8.38 4.68
C ILE A 124 1.84 -8.71 5.05
N LYS A 125 1.24 -7.84 5.87
CA LYS A 125 -0.16 -7.93 6.26
C LYS A 125 -0.96 -6.85 5.54
N ASN A 126 -1.96 -7.28 4.79
CA ASN A 126 -2.90 -6.42 4.08
C ASN A 126 -4.19 -6.28 4.91
N SER A 127 -4.77 -5.08 4.92
CA SER A 127 -6.07 -4.81 5.53
C SER A 127 -6.86 -3.86 4.64
N ASN A 128 -8.07 -4.26 4.26
CA ASN A 128 -8.97 -3.46 3.43
C ASN A 128 -10.13 -2.97 4.29
N PHE A 129 -10.40 -1.67 4.24
CA PHE A 129 -11.53 -1.04 4.93
C PHE A 129 -12.35 -0.25 3.92
N PHE A 130 -13.66 -0.42 3.95
CA PHE A 130 -14.59 0.32 3.10
C PHE A 130 -15.55 1.09 3.98
N TYR A 131 -15.63 2.40 3.77
CA TYR A 131 -16.53 3.28 4.52
C TYR A 131 -17.50 3.93 3.54
N LEU A 132 -18.80 3.76 3.79
CA LEU A 132 -19.85 4.50 3.12
C LEU A 132 -20.13 5.75 3.96
N ALA A 133 -19.73 6.92 3.47
CA ALA A 133 -20.17 8.18 4.05
C ALA A 133 -21.65 8.37 3.68
N GLY A 134 -22.52 8.11 4.65
CA GLY A 134 -23.97 8.36 4.59
C GLY A 134 -24.37 9.55 5.43
#